data_AF-A0A1F6CCS8-F1
#
_entry.id   AF-A0A1F6CCS8-F1
#
_cell.length_a   1.000
_cell.length_b   1.000
_cell.length_c   1.000
_cell.angle_alpha   90.00
_cell.angle_beta   90.00
_cell.angle_gamma   90.00
#
_symmetry.space_group_name_H-M   'P 1'
#
loop_
_entity.id
_entity.type
_entity.pdbx_description
1 polymer ?
#
loop_
_entity_poly.entity_id
_entity_poly.type
_entity_poly.pdbx_seq_one_letter_code
_entity_poly.pdbx_strand_id
1 'polypeptide(L)'
;MGRVTTSDPIPIKMPIPTPAGSGKTVPAGPGKVVPAGSGKVVPAGRGTGHWRTHDISDGLGGQIVESIFQDREGYLWFGTYGGGVSRYDGQKFITFTSQDGLVDNFIVSIFQDCEGHLWFGIDGPYYAKGGVSRYDGKTWTNFVPKDGPADRVSSIFQDREGNFWFGTHQGVFRYNGRRFTSFTVKDGLAGNWITSIFQDQEGHLWFSTNGGVSRYDGQTWTTFTAKDGLTDGWVHSILQDREGILWFGTEGGVSRYDGQTWTTFTIQDGLAYNPTLRVMNKEKVIKKQIVSLLTFYNFRIIFEKWRILSFVVS
;
A
#
# COMPACT_ATOMS: atom_id res chain seq x y z
N MET A 1 -3.54 52.43 49.16
CA MET A 1 -2.13 52.47 49.62
C MET A 1 -1.68 51.04 49.91
N GLY A 2 -0.45 50.67 49.57
CA GLY A 2 0.15 49.39 49.97
C GLY A 2 0.64 48.54 48.81
N ARG A 3 1.75 48.97 48.18
CA ARG A 3 2.59 48.16 47.29
C ARG A 3 3.29 47.08 48.11
N VAL A 4 3.43 45.88 47.55
CA VAL A 4 4.53 44.97 47.91
C VAL A 4 5.31 44.67 46.64
N THR A 5 6.58 45.05 46.72
CA THR A 5 7.67 44.90 45.76
C THR A 5 8.22 43.48 45.86
N THR A 6 8.34 42.79 44.73
CA THR A 6 9.15 41.56 44.61
C THR A 6 10.58 41.95 44.25
N SER A 7 11.55 41.42 44.99
CA SER A 7 12.98 41.46 44.67
C SER A 7 13.29 40.63 43.42
N ASP A 8 14.04 41.20 42.48
CA ASP A 8 14.53 40.55 41.27
C ASP A 8 15.66 39.53 41.55
N PRO A 9 15.73 38.40 40.82
CA PRO A 9 16.99 37.73 40.52
C PRO A 9 17.47 38.05 39.09
N ILE A 10 18.80 38.12 39.00
CA ILE A 10 19.68 38.53 37.90
C ILE A 10 19.46 37.70 36.60
N PRO A 11 19.52 38.30 35.39
CA PRO A 11 19.29 37.60 34.13
C PRO A 11 20.54 36.89 33.61
N ILE A 12 20.42 35.62 33.22
CA ILE A 12 21.37 34.97 32.30
C ILE A 12 20.81 35.14 30.89
N LYS A 13 21.44 36.00 30.09
CA LYS A 13 21.20 36.15 28.64
C LYS A 13 21.83 34.97 27.90
N MET A 14 21.06 34.31 27.04
CA MET A 14 21.58 33.76 25.78
C MET A 14 20.74 34.30 24.61
N PRO A 15 21.33 34.54 23.43
CA PRO A 15 20.73 35.37 22.40
C PRO A 15 19.78 34.59 21.49
N ILE A 16 18.70 35.28 21.12
CA ILE A 16 17.76 34.96 20.06
C ILE A 16 18.37 35.37 18.72
N PRO A 17 18.09 34.65 17.62
CA PRO A 17 17.79 35.30 16.35
C PRO A 17 16.29 35.24 16.05
N THR A 18 15.73 36.42 15.79
CA THR A 18 14.30 36.74 15.65
C THR A 18 13.78 36.49 14.21
N PRO A 19 12.44 36.50 14.04
CA PRO A 19 11.68 35.90 12.93
C PRO A 19 11.04 36.94 11.98
N ALA A 20 10.26 36.45 11.01
CA ALA A 20 8.89 36.91 10.69
C ALA A 20 8.28 35.92 9.68
N GLY A 21 7.07 35.36 9.80
CA GLY A 21 5.74 35.89 10.15
C GLY A 21 4.82 35.63 8.93
N SER A 22 3.54 35.28 8.98
CA SER A 22 2.56 35.23 10.06
C SER A 22 1.29 34.48 9.59
N GLY A 23 0.72 33.61 10.42
CA GLY A 23 -0.62 33.03 10.25
C GLY A 23 -0.94 32.15 11.45
N LYS A 24 -1.64 32.72 12.45
CA LYS A 24 -1.84 32.16 13.79
C LYS A 24 -2.66 30.86 13.75
N THR A 25 -2.14 29.78 14.33
CA THR A 25 -2.93 28.63 14.80
C THR A 25 -3.01 28.64 16.32
N VAL A 26 -4.21 28.39 16.83
CA VAL A 26 -4.51 28.24 18.27
C VAL A 26 -4.04 26.85 18.71
N PRO A 27 -3.41 26.68 19.89
CA PRO A 27 -2.98 25.36 20.35
C PRO A 27 -4.20 24.47 20.60
N ALA A 28 -4.21 23.28 19.99
CA ALA A 28 -5.03 22.19 20.49
C ALA A 28 -4.57 21.85 21.91
N GLY A 29 -5.51 21.70 22.84
CA GLY A 29 -5.24 21.33 24.23
C GLY A 29 -4.44 20.02 24.33
N PRO A 30 -3.91 19.68 25.52
CA PRO A 30 -3.01 18.55 25.67
C PRO A 30 -3.79 17.25 25.46
N GLY A 31 -3.80 16.76 24.22
CA GLY A 31 -4.11 15.37 23.92
C GLY A 31 -3.12 14.49 24.68
N LYS A 32 -3.63 13.47 25.34
CA LYS A 32 -2.81 12.57 26.15
C LYS A 32 -1.94 11.72 25.23
N VAL A 33 -0.69 12.12 25.03
CA VAL A 33 0.33 11.29 24.38
C VAL A 33 0.69 10.16 25.35
N VAL A 34 0.35 8.93 24.98
CA VAL A 34 0.79 7.74 25.71
C VAL A 34 2.04 7.20 25.02
N PRO A 35 3.20 7.14 25.68
CA PRO A 35 4.38 6.49 25.14
C PRO A 35 4.10 5.00 24.92
N ALA A 36 4.39 4.51 23.73
CA ALA A 36 4.49 3.09 23.45
C ALA A 36 5.56 2.45 24.34
N GLY A 37 5.24 1.28 24.91
CA GLY A 37 6.20 0.48 25.67
C GLY A 37 7.38 -0.01 24.84
N SER A 38 8.33 -0.68 25.49
CA SER A 38 9.57 -1.16 24.86
C SER A 38 9.40 -2.39 23.96
N GLY A 39 8.17 -2.76 23.53
CA GLY A 39 7.87 -4.04 22.89
C GLY A 39 8.35 -5.25 23.68
N LYS A 40 7.99 -6.46 23.24
CA LYS A 40 8.53 -7.71 23.80
C LYS A 40 9.52 -8.32 22.83
N VAL A 41 10.72 -8.61 23.33
CA VAL A 41 11.71 -9.43 22.61
C VAL A 41 11.35 -10.89 22.84
N VAL A 42 11.15 -11.64 21.76
CA VAL A 42 10.85 -13.08 21.83
C VAL A 42 11.97 -13.88 21.16
N PRO A 43 12.31 -15.09 21.68
CA PRO A 43 13.25 -15.97 21.00
C PRO A 43 12.77 -16.24 19.57
N ALA A 44 13.70 -16.21 18.62
CA ALA A 44 13.40 -16.51 17.23
C ALA A 44 12.75 -17.89 17.07
N GLY A 45 11.83 -18.01 16.11
CA GLY A 45 11.59 -19.30 15.45
C GLY A 45 12.86 -19.77 14.72
N ARG A 46 12.73 -20.70 13.76
CA ARG A 46 13.87 -21.25 12.98
C ARG A 46 14.57 -20.25 12.02
N GLY A 47 14.64 -18.96 12.37
CA GLY A 47 15.43 -17.94 11.69
C GLY A 47 16.52 -17.40 12.62
N THR A 48 17.70 -17.12 12.10
CA THR A 48 18.78 -16.47 12.87
C THR A 48 18.47 -14.97 13.01
N GLY A 49 18.29 -14.48 14.25
CA GLY A 49 18.10 -13.05 14.55
C GLY A 49 17.39 -12.77 15.87
N HIS A 50 17.39 -11.51 16.32
CA HIS A 50 16.53 -11.03 17.41
C HIS A 50 15.19 -10.55 16.84
N TRP A 51 14.08 -11.11 17.32
CA TRP A 51 12.74 -10.68 16.90
C TRP A 51 12.12 -9.81 17.99
N ARG A 52 11.53 -8.71 17.57
CA ARG A 52 10.72 -7.85 18.42
C ARG A 52 9.29 -7.88 17.90
N THR A 53 8.36 -8.18 18.79
CA THR A 53 6.93 -8.13 18.49
C THR A 53 6.39 -6.79 18.97
N HIS A 54 5.60 -6.14 18.12
CA HIS A 54 4.85 -4.94 18.43
C HIS A 54 3.36 -5.25 18.39
N ASP A 55 2.62 -4.81 19.39
CA ASP A 55 1.16 -4.98 19.46
C ASP A 55 0.45 -3.67 19.84
N ILE A 56 -0.86 -3.75 20.12
CA ILE A 56 -1.68 -2.60 20.50
C ILE A 56 -1.18 -1.88 21.76
N SER A 57 -0.48 -2.57 22.66
CA SER A 57 0.13 -1.98 23.85
C SER A 57 1.38 -1.13 23.53
N ASP A 58 1.97 -1.34 22.35
CA ASP A 58 3.01 -0.48 21.79
C ASP A 58 2.43 0.65 20.92
N GLY A 59 1.10 0.83 20.88
CA GLY A 59 0.45 1.92 20.14
C GLY A 59 0.10 1.60 18.69
N LEU A 60 0.27 0.35 18.24
CA LEU A 60 -0.30 -0.13 16.98
C LEU A 60 -1.84 -0.03 17.03
N GLY A 61 -2.47 0.46 15.96
CA GLY A 61 -3.91 0.77 15.94
C GLY A 61 -4.82 -0.46 15.99
N GLY A 62 -4.35 -1.61 15.51
CA GLY A 62 -5.13 -2.84 15.44
C GLY A 62 -4.25 -4.08 15.33
N GLN A 63 -4.80 -5.23 15.74
CA GLN A 63 -4.09 -6.51 15.73
C GLN A 63 -4.00 -7.16 14.35
N ILE A 64 -4.95 -6.82 13.46
CA ILE A 64 -4.99 -7.30 12.09
C ILE A 64 -4.36 -6.22 11.21
N VAL A 65 -3.13 -6.45 10.77
CA VAL A 65 -2.40 -5.59 9.83
C VAL A 65 -2.65 -6.09 8.42
N GLU A 66 -3.36 -5.30 7.61
CA GLU A 66 -3.75 -5.62 6.24
C GLU A 66 -2.72 -5.12 5.22
N SER A 67 -2.00 -4.04 5.55
CA SER A 67 -1.01 -3.45 4.65
C SER A 67 0.16 -2.84 5.41
N ILE A 68 1.35 -2.93 4.80
CA ILE A 68 2.58 -2.33 5.33
C ILE A 68 3.26 -1.57 4.21
N PHE A 69 3.69 -0.35 4.48
CA PHE A 69 4.36 0.51 3.52
C PHE A 69 5.48 1.32 4.19
N GLN A 70 6.65 1.38 3.55
CA GLN A 70 7.71 2.32 3.96
C GLN A 70 7.66 3.55 3.06
N ASP A 71 7.51 4.72 3.65
CA ASP A 71 7.56 5.98 2.91
C ASP A 71 9.00 6.41 2.58
N ARG A 72 9.15 7.43 1.73
CA ARG A 72 10.44 7.98 1.33
C ARG A 72 11.24 8.62 2.47
N GLU A 73 10.58 9.00 3.56
CA GLU A 73 11.23 9.55 4.76
C GLU A 73 11.73 8.44 5.70
N GLY A 74 11.36 7.19 5.44
CA GLY A 74 11.78 6.01 6.16
C GLY A 74 10.80 5.51 7.22
N TYR A 75 9.67 6.20 7.42
CA TYR A 75 8.63 5.74 8.34
C TYR A 75 7.93 4.51 7.80
N LEU A 76 7.53 3.63 8.72
CA LEU A 76 6.71 2.47 8.39
C LEU A 76 5.26 2.77 8.70
N TRP A 77 4.38 2.49 7.75
CA TRP A 77 2.95 2.67 7.85
C TRP A 77 2.26 1.31 7.84
N PHE A 78 1.35 1.11 8.79
CA PHE A 78 0.62 -0.13 9.02
C PHE A 78 -0.87 0.17 8.89
N GLY A 79 -1.49 -0.29 7.82
CA GLY A 79 -2.93 -0.24 7.66
C GLY A 79 -3.56 -1.39 8.42
N THR A 80 -4.55 -1.10 9.26
CA THR A 80 -5.16 -2.10 10.14
C THR A 80 -6.64 -2.29 9.84
N TYR A 81 -7.19 -3.45 10.21
CA TYR A 81 -8.61 -3.74 10.12
C TYR A 81 -9.34 -3.14 11.34
N GLY A 82 -9.92 -1.94 11.18
CA GLY A 82 -10.75 -1.27 12.18
C GLY A 82 -9.98 -0.38 13.17
N GLY A 83 -8.64 -0.40 13.14
CA GLY A 83 -7.77 0.39 14.02
C GLY A 83 -7.18 1.66 13.39
N GLY A 84 -7.48 1.92 12.11
CA GLY A 84 -6.91 3.04 11.35
C GLY A 84 -5.55 2.71 10.77
N VAL A 85 -4.72 3.76 10.57
CA VAL A 85 -3.35 3.62 10.08
C VAL A 85 -2.35 4.04 11.13
N SER A 86 -1.37 3.20 11.40
CA SER A 86 -0.28 3.49 12.34
C SER A 86 1.01 3.80 11.62
N ARG A 87 1.62 4.95 11.91
CA ARG A 87 2.97 5.31 11.50
C ARG A 87 3.97 4.96 12.60
N TYR A 88 5.09 4.36 12.23
CA TYR A 88 6.18 3.96 13.11
C TYR A 88 7.49 4.61 12.67
N ASP A 89 8.20 5.21 13.62
CA ASP A 89 9.48 5.91 13.39
C ASP A 89 10.72 5.09 13.77
N GLY A 90 10.54 3.80 14.11
CA GLY A 90 11.59 2.95 14.66
C GLY A 90 11.64 2.92 16.19
N GLN A 91 10.85 3.76 16.87
CA GLN A 91 10.77 3.81 18.32
C GLN A 91 9.31 3.76 18.82
N LYS A 92 8.43 4.58 18.23
CA LYS A 92 7.04 4.75 18.67
C LYS A 92 6.06 4.71 17.50
N PHE A 93 4.83 4.31 17.81
CA PHE A 93 3.70 4.40 16.90
C PHE A 93 2.90 5.69 17.12
N ILE A 94 2.39 6.26 16.03
CA ILE A 94 1.35 7.27 16.00
C ILE A 94 0.23 6.73 15.13
N THR A 95 -0.98 6.62 15.68
CA THR A 95 -2.13 6.06 14.97
C THR A 95 -3.11 7.16 14.60
N PHE A 96 -3.55 7.15 13.35
CA PHE A 96 -4.57 8.04 12.81
C PHE A 96 -5.84 7.24 12.54
N THR A 97 -6.98 7.82 12.87
CA THR A 97 -8.32 7.23 12.78
C THR A 97 -9.28 8.16 12.06
N SER A 98 -10.55 7.76 11.94
CA SER A 98 -11.63 8.62 11.43
C SER A 98 -11.85 9.88 12.27
N GLN A 99 -11.43 9.89 13.54
CA GLN A 99 -11.44 11.10 14.37
C GLN A 99 -10.39 12.13 13.94
N ASP A 100 -9.32 11.68 13.27
CA ASP A 100 -8.22 12.52 12.80
C ASP A 100 -8.42 13.01 11.36
N GLY A 101 -9.40 12.44 10.65
CA GLY A 101 -9.77 12.86 9.30
C GLY A 101 -9.78 11.76 8.24
N LEU A 102 -9.39 10.52 8.56
CA LEU A 102 -9.63 9.37 7.67
C LEU A 102 -11.14 9.21 7.42
N VAL A 103 -11.53 8.66 6.27
CA VAL A 103 -12.97 8.33 6.08
C VAL A 103 -13.38 7.16 6.97
N ASP A 104 -12.54 6.13 7.09
CA ASP A 104 -12.81 4.95 7.93
C ASP A 104 -11.49 4.32 8.40
N ASN A 105 -11.59 3.38 9.34
CA ASN A 105 -10.48 2.77 10.06
C ASN A 105 -10.03 1.41 9.48
N PHE A 106 -10.56 1.00 8.32
CA PHE A 106 -10.27 -0.29 7.67
C PHE A 106 -9.33 -0.10 6.47
N ILE A 107 -8.03 -0.04 6.76
CA ILE A 107 -7.03 0.39 5.77
C ILE A 107 -6.42 -0.84 5.08
N VAL A 108 -6.69 -1.01 3.79
CA VAL A 108 -6.30 -2.20 3.02
C VAL A 108 -5.18 -1.95 2.00
N SER A 109 -4.91 -0.70 1.65
CA SER A 109 -3.79 -0.36 0.78
C SER A 109 -3.18 0.98 1.13
N ILE A 110 -1.87 1.11 0.94
CA ILE A 110 -1.11 2.34 1.19
C ILE A 110 -0.21 2.61 -0.01
N PHE A 111 -0.21 3.85 -0.49
CA PHE A 111 0.59 4.31 -1.61
C PHE A 111 1.15 5.70 -1.33
N GLN A 112 2.36 5.99 -1.83
CA GLN A 112 2.92 7.34 -1.80
C GLN A 112 3.11 7.86 -3.22
N ASP A 113 2.50 9.00 -3.53
CA ASP A 113 2.56 9.62 -4.85
C ASP A 113 3.91 10.32 -5.12
N CYS A 114 4.12 10.80 -6.34
CA CYS A 114 5.35 11.47 -6.74
C CYS A 114 5.64 12.75 -5.92
N GLU A 115 4.60 13.43 -5.43
CA GLU A 115 4.68 14.65 -4.61
C GLU A 115 4.95 14.35 -3.13
N GLY A 116 4.83 13.08 -2.72
CA GLY A 116 5.10 12.63 -1.36
C GLY A 116 3.86 12.46 -0.49
N HIS A 117 2.66 12.73 -1.02
CA HIS A 117 1.42 12.51 -0.28
C HIS A 117 1.13 11.01 -0.16
N LEU A 118 0.54 10.64 0.97
CA LEU A 118 0.14 9.27 1.24
C LEU A 118 -1.33 9.09 0.92
N TRP A 119 -1.63 7.98 0.26
CA TRP A 119 -2.97 7.58 -0.14
C TRP A 119 -3.30 6.26 0.54
N PHE A 120 -4.47 6.19 1.15
CA PHE A 120 -4.95 5.07 1.92
C PHE A 120 -6.24 4.56 1.29
N GLY A 121 -6.19 3.35 0.74
CA GLY A 121 -7.35 2.65 0.22
C GLY A 121 -8.08 1.95 1.35
N ILE A 122 -9.39 2.10 1.38
CA ILE A 122 -10.22 1.77 2.52
C ILE A 122 -11.25 0.75 2.09
N ASP A 123 -11.36 -0.32 2.88
CA ASP A 123 -12.44 -1.29 2.77
C ASP A 123 -13.60 -0.81 3.61
N GLY A 124 -14.78 -0.66 3.01
CA GLY A 124 -15.96 -0.33 3.80
C GLY A 124 -16.40 -1.59 4.55
N PRO A 125 -16.69 -1.56 5.87
CA PRO A 125 -17.46 -2.63 6.48
C PRO A 125 -18.79 -2.78 5.74
N TYR A 126 -19.47 -3.93 5.87
CA TYR A 126 -20.71 -4.26 5.13
C TYR A 126 -21.78 -3.13 5.06
N TYR A 127 -21.77 -2.18 6.01
CA TYR A 127 -22.68 -1.05 6.13
C TYR A 127 -22.11 0.32 5.73
N ALA A 128 -20.81 0.44 5.41
CA ALA A 128 -20.20 1.68 4.92
C ALA A 128 -19.58 1.47 3.54
N LYS A 129 -19.60 2.51 2.72
CA LYS A 129 -18.92 2.50 1.42
C LYS A 129 -17.44 2.71 1.68
N GLY A 130 -16.58 1.90 1.06
CA GLY A 130 -15.14 2.13 1.06
C GLY A 130 -14.77 3.46 0.41
N GLY A 131 -13.48 3.70 0.22
CA GLY A 131 -13.05 4.94 -0.40
C GLY A 131 -11.55 5.15 -0.29
N VAL A 132 -11.15 6.41 -0.46
CA VAL A 132 -9.74 6.79 -0.40
C VAL A 132 -9.56 8.03 0.45
N SER A 133 -8.59 7.99 1.34
CA SER A 133 -8.09 9.16 2.06
C SER A 133 -6.69 9.50 1.60
N ARG A 134 -6.41 10.78 1.35
CA ARG A 134 -5.07 11.30 1.08
C ARG A 134 -4.59 12.16 2.23
N TYR A 135 -3.33 12.00 2.62
CA TYR A 135 -2.66 12.77 3.65
C TYR A 135 -1.43 13.48 3.08
N ASP A 136 -1.37 14.80 3.26
CA ASP A 136 -0.25 15.64 2.78
C ASP A 136 0.85 15.89 3.84
N GLY A 137 0.77 15.21 4.98
CA GLY A 137 1.63 15.47 6.15
C GLY A 137 1.02 16.45 7.16
N LYS A 138 -0.10 17.09 6.83
CA LYS A 138 -0.80 18.07 7.69
C LYS A 138 -2.31 17.88 7.67
N THR A 139 -2.90 17.67 6.50
CA THR A 139 -4.34 17.64 6.26
C THR A 139 -4.78 16.36 5.55
N TRP A 140 -6.01 15.95 5.84
CA TRP A 140 -6.67 14.82 5.21
C TRP A 140 -7.64 15.31 4.14
N THR A 141 -7.58 14.70 2.95
CA THR A 141 -8.55 14.89 1.86
C THR A 141 -9.22 13.56 1.57
N ASN A 142 -10.56 13.50 1.66
CA ASN A 142 -11.31 12.27 1.47
C ASN A 142 -12.03 12.25 0.11
N PHE A 143 -11.89 11.15 -0.61
CA PHE A 143 -12.51 10.88 -1.89
C PHE A 143 -13.55 9.78 -1.71
N VAL A 144 -14.75 10.20 -1.32
CA VAL A 144 -15.89 9.37 -0.87
C VAL A 144 -17.14 9.75 -1.67
N PRO A 145 -18.25 8.98 -1.62
CA PRO A 145 -19.25 8.99 -2.70
C PRO A 145 -19.95 10.33 -2.94
N LYS A 146 -19.60 10.94 -4.08
CA LYS A 146 -20.48 11.60 -5.06
C LYS A 146 -19.93 11.33 -6.47
N ASP A 147 -18.60 11.32 -6.60
CA ASP A 147 -17.89 10.99 -7.85
C ASP A 147 -16.74 9.96 -7.68
N GLY A 148 -16.28 9.68 -6.45
CA GLY A 148 -15.14 8.78 -6.18
C GLY A 148 -15.49 7.29 -5.97
N PRO A 149 -14.48 6.42 -5.78
CA PRO A 149 -14.69 4.99 -5.53
C PRO A 149 -15.51 4.78 -4.25
N ALA A 150 -16.62 4.04 -4.38
CA ALA A 150 -17.58 3.76 -3.32
C ALA A 150 -17.49 2.30 -2.84
N ASP A 151 -16.29 1.74 -2.84
CA ASP A 151 -16.01 0.31 -2.76
C ASP A 151 -14.61 0.10 -2.17
N ARG A 152 -14.26 -1.14 -1.84
CA ARG A 152 -12.91 -1.50 -1.39
C ARG A 152 -11.88 -1.08 -2.43
N VAL A 153 -10.88 -0.32 -2.00
CA VAL A 153 -9.76 0.09 -2.86
C VAL A 153 -8.53 -0.78 -2.58
N SER A 154 -8.38 -1.83 -3.37
CA SER A 154 -7.33 -2.86 -3.22
C SER A 154 -5.96 -2.40 -3.71
N SER A 155 -5.93 -1.45 -4.65
CA SER A 155 -4.71 -0.99 -5.30
C SER A 155 -4.82 0.47 -5.68
N ILE A 156 -3.72 1.20 -5.51
CA ILE A 156 -3.58 2.61 -5.86
C ILE A 156 -2.29 2.75 -6.67
N PHE A 157 -2.39 3.42 -7.82
CA PHE A 157 -1.27 3.63 -8.72
C PHE A 157 -1.33 5.04 -9.31
N GLN A 158 -0.18 5.70 -9.46
CA GLN A 158 -0.07 6.95 -10.19
C GLN A 158 0.68 6.68 -11.50
N ASP A 159 0.06 7.01 -12.63
CA ASP A 159 0.70 6.87 -13.94
C ASP A 159 1.70 8.01 -14.21
N ARG A 160 2.51 7.85 -15.27
CA ARG A 160 3.50 8.84 -15.71
C ARG A 160 2.90 10.20 -16.08
N GLU A 161 1.60 10.27 -16.39
CA GLU A 161 0.90 11.52 -16.71
C GLU A 161 0.36 12.21 -15.45
N GLY A 162 0.48 11.57 -14.28
CA GLY A 162 0.01 12.08 -13.00
C GLY A 162 -1.44 11.73 -12.68
N ASN A 163 -2.12 10.89 -13.49
CA ASN A 163 -3.43 10.39 -13.12
C ASN A 163 -3.30 9.30 -12.06
N PHE A 164 -4.27 9.26 -11.15
CA PHE A 164 -4.38 8.22 -10.15
C PHE A 164 -5.38 7.16 -10.60
N TRP A 165 -5.02 5.91 -10.40
CA TRP A 165 -5.82 4.74 -10.73
C TRP A 165 -6.08 3.95 -9.45
N PHE A 166 -7.35 3.65 -9.21
CA PHE A 166 -7.83 2.96 -8.03
C PHE A 166 -8.53 1.67 -8.46
N GLY A 167 -7.96 0.53 -8.12
CA GLY A 167 -8.56 -0.77 -8.38
C GLY A 167 -9.57 -1.11 -7.29
N THR A 168 -10.78 -1.50 -7.69
CA THR A 168 -11.86 -1.89 -6.76
C THR A 168 -12.47 -3.23 -7.16
N HIS A 169 -13.53 -3.67 -6.45
CA HIS A 169 -14.31 -4.86 -6.83
C HIS A 169 -15.34 -4.58 -7.94
N GLN A 170 -15.57 -3.30 -8.23
CA GLN A 170 -16.56 -2.78 -9.17
C GLN A 170 -15.94 -2.22 -10.46
N GLY A 171 -14.63 -2.38 -10.65
CA GLY A 171 -13.88 -1.88 -11.80
C GLY A 171 -12.67 -1.05 -11.37
N VAL A 172 -12.21 -0.20 -12.29
CA VAL A 172 -11.12 0.75 -12.02
C VAL A 172 -11.61 2.18 -12.11
N PHE A 173 -11.20 3.01 -11.16
CA PHE A 173 -11.45 4.45 -11.17
C PHE A 173 -10.18 5.20 -11.52
N ARG A 174 -10.24 6.07 -12.53
CA ARG A 174 -9.17 7.02 -12.86
C ARG A 174 -9.53 8.41 -12.35
N TYR A 175 -8.64 9.05 -11.61
CA TYR A 175 -8.74 10.44 -11.17
C TYR A 175 -7.64 11.28 -11.84
N ASN A 176 -8.04 12.31 -12.57
CA ASN A 176 -7.12 13.19 -13.30
C ASN A 176 -6.79 14.49 -12.55
N GLY A 177 -6.98 14.53 -11.22
CA GLY A 177 -6.85 15.75 -10.42
C GLY A 177 -8.10 16.64 -10.41
N ARG A 178 -9.12 16.35 -11.23
CA ARG A 178 -10.39 17.10 -11.26
C ARG A 178 -11.62 16.23 -11.10
N ARG A 179 -11.68 15.12 -11.84
CA ARG A 179 -12.84 14.22 -11.87
C ARG A 179 -12.41 12.77 -11.90
N PHE A 180 -13.31 11.92 -11.45
CA PHE A 180 -13.19 10.48 -11.58
C PHE A 180 -13.83 10.00 -12.89
N THR A 181 -13.33 8.89 -13.42
CA THR A 181 -13.92 8.14 -14.53
C THR A 181 -13.80 6.66 -14.19
N SER A 182 -14.91 5.92 -14.24
CA SER A 182 -14.93 4.48 -13.97
C SER A 182 -14.86 3.68 -15.26
N PHE A 183 -14.12 2.57 -15.24
CA PHE A 183 -14.11 1.58 -16.31
C PHE A 183 -14.46 0.21 -15.73
N THR A 184 -15.26 -0.54 -16.47
CA THR A 184 -15.82 -1.85 -16.09
C THR A 184 -15.64 -2.84 -17.24
N VAL A 185 -16.12 -4.08 -17.06
CA VAL A 185 -16.24 -5.06 -18.16
C VAL A 185 -17.02 -4.54 -19.38
N LYS A 186 -17.94 -3.57 -19.19
CA LYS A 186 -18.68 -2.95 -20.29
C LYS A 186 -17.82 -2.05 -21.17
N ASP A 187 -16.72 -1.55 -20.61
CA ASP A 187 -15.77 -0.65 -21.27
C ASP A 187 -14.60 -1.43 -21.89
N GLY A 188 -14.49 -2.74 -21.60
CA GLY A 188 -13.45 -3.61 -22.15
C GLY A 188 -12.52 -4.23 -21.10
N LEU A 189 -12.76 -4.08 -19.79
CA LEU A 189 -12.00 -4.83 -18.79
C LEU A 189 -12.29 -6.35 -18.86
N ALA A 190 -11.29 -7.16 -18.53
CA ALA A 190 -11.41 -8.62 -18.45
C ALA A 190 -12.24 -9.07 -17.24
N GLY A 191 -12.21 -8.29 -16.16
CA GLY A 191 -12.98 -8.51 -14.93
C GLY A 191 -13.11 -7.20 -14.15
N ASN A 192 -14.15 -7.11 -13.32
CA ASN A 192 -14.37 -5.91 -12.49
C ASN A 192 -13.54 -5.91 -11.21
N TRP A 193 -13.10 -7.08 -10.74
CA TRP A 193 -12.35 -7.16 -9.50
C TRP A 193 -10.88 -6.95 -9.77
N ILE A 194 -10.39 -5.73 -9.54
CA ILE A 194 -9.01 -5.33 -9.79
C ILE A 194 -8.16 -5.68 -8.56
N THR A 195 -7.07 -6.41 -8.78
CA THR A 195 -6.16 -6.84 -7.70
C THR A 195 -4.84 -6.07 -7.74
N SER A 196 -4.39 -5.66 -8.93
CA SER A 196 -3.17 -4.86 -9.09
C SER A 196 -3.19 -4.02 -10.36
N ILE A 197 -2.44 -2.92 -10.33
CA ILE A 197 -2.27 -1.97 -11.43
C ILE A 197 -0.78 -1.73 -11.63
N PHE A 198 -0.33 -1.75 -12.87
CA PHE A 198 1.07 -1.60 -13.24
C PHE A 198 1.19 -0.79 -14.54
N GLN A 199 2.26 -0.02 -14.71
CA GLN A 199 2.59 0.62 -15.99
C GLN A 199 3.90 0.06 -16.53
N ASP A 200 3.89 -0.46 -17.74
CA ASP A 200 5.07 -1.03 -18.38
C ASP A 200 6.05 0.06 -18.87
N GLN A 201 7.22 -0.37 -19.35
CA GLN A 201 8.25 0.51 -19.89
C GLN A 201 7.75 1.33 -21.10
N GLU A 202 6.85 0.79 -21.91
CA GLU A 202 6.27 1.43 -23.09
C GLU A 202 5.19 2.46 -22.73
N GLY A 203 4.68 2.43 -21.51
CA GLY A 203 3.69 3.36 -20.99
C GLY A 203 2.27 2.79 -20.94
N HIS A 204 2.05 1.54 -21.38
CA HIS A 204 0.75 0.91 -21.27
C HIS A 204 0.44 0.57 -19.81
N LEU A 205 -0.82 0.76 -19.43
CA LEU A 205 -1.32 0.36 -18.12
C LEU A 205 -1.85 -1.07 -18.19
N TRP A 206 -1.50 -1.86 -17.20
CA TRP A 206 -1.88 -3.26 -17.06
C TRP A 206 -2.65 -3.43 -15.75
N PHE A 207 -3.75 -4.18 -15.83
CA PHE A 207 -4.68 -4.39 -14.73
C PHE A 207 -4.88 -5.90 -14.55
N SER A 208 -4.52 -6.40 -13.36
CA SER A 208 -4.85 -7.76 -12.95
C SER A 208 -6.30 -7.80 -12.49
N THR A 209 -7.07 -8.74 -13.02
CA THR A 209 -8.49 -8.87 -12.69
C THR A 209 -8.84 -10.29 -12.28
N ASN A 210 -10.08 -10.51 -11.82
CA ASN A 210 -10.65 -11.85 -11.62
C ASN A 210 -11.10 -12.57 -12.92
N GLY A 211 -10.95 -11.94 -14.09
CA GLY A 211 -11.33 -12.52 -15.39
C GLY A 211 -10.21 -12.54 -16.43
N GLY A 212 -8.99 -12.17 -16.04
CA GLY A 212 -7.80 -12.13 -16.88
C GLY A 212 -6.98 -10.86 -16.64
N VAL A 213 -6.21 -10.48 -17.65
CA VAL A 213 -5.40 -9.26 -17.65
C VAL A 213 -5.98 -8.28 -18.68
N SER A 214 -6.08 -7.01 -18.31
CA SER A 214 -6.41 -5.92 -19.24
C SER A 214 -5.22 -5.01 -19.44
N ARG A 215 -4.90 -4.66 -20.69
CA ARG A 215 -3.95 -3.62 -21.08
C ARG A 215 -4.72 -2.42 -21.62
N TYR A 216 -4.32 -1.21 -21.22
CA TYR A 216 -4.86 0.06 -21.68
C TYR A 216 -3.73 0.93 -22.25
N ASP A 217 -3.91 1.40 -23.48
CA ASP A 217 -2.94 2.25 -24.19
C ASP A 217 -3.22 3.76 -24.06
N GLY A 218 -4.21 4.13 -23.24
CA GLY A 218 -4.70 5.52 -23.13
C GLY A 218 -5.98 5.79 -23.94
N GLN A 219 -6.37 4.87 -24.83
CA GLN A 219 -7.55 4.97 -25.67
C GLN A 219 -8.38 3.68 -25.67
N THR A 220 -7.73 2.53 -25.86
CA THR A 220 -8.37 1.24 -26.07
C THR A 220 -7.93 0.19 -25.05
N TRP A 221 -8.84 -0.73 -24.77
CA TRP A 221 -8.61 -1.89 -23.91
C TRP A 221 -8.30 -3.12 -24.77
N THR A 222 -7.24 -3.84 -24.41
CA THR A 222 -6.93 -5.18 -24.91
C THR A 222 -6.97 -6.15 -23.75
N THR A 223 -7.69 -7.26 -23.87
CA THR A 223 -7.80 -8.27 -22.79
C THR A 223 -7.10 -9.57 -23.16
N PHE A 224 -6.53 -10.21 -22.15
CA PHE A 224 -5.88 -11.51 -22.26
C PHE A 224 -6.45 -12.44 -21.19
N THR A 225 -6.89 -13.61 -21.63
CA THR A 225 -7.59 -14.62 -20.84
C THR A 225 -6.91 -15.98 -20.99
N ALA A 226 -7.48 -17.02 -20.37
CA ALA A 226 -7.02 -18.38 -20.57
C ALA A 226 -7.05 -18.84 -22.04
N LYS A 227 -7.92 -18.25 -22.87
CA LYS A 227 -7.97 -18.55 -24.31
C LYS A 227 -6.76 -18.02 -25.08
N ASP A 228 -6.09 -17.01 -24.53
CA ASP A 228 -4.95 -16.35 -25.16
C ASP A 228 -3.61 -16.94 -24.68
N GLY A 229 -3.64 -17.79 -23.64
CA GLY A 229 -2.47 -18.46 -23.07
C GLY A 229 -2.17 -18.12 -21.60
N LEU A 230 -3.01 -17.31 -20.95
CA LEU A 230 -2.91 -17.06 -19.50
C LEU A 230 -3.23 -18.35 -18.72
N THR A 231 -2.48 -18.66 -17.67
CA THR A 231 -2.68 -19.94 -16.96
C THR A 231 -3.95 -19.99 -16.11
N ASP A 232 -4.49 -18.84 -15.68
CA ASP A 232 -5.75 -18.74 -14.95
C ASP A 232 -6.33 -17.32 -15.09
N GLY A 233 -7.66 -17.20 -15.06
CA GLY A 233 -8.36 -15.91 -15.15
C GLY A 233 -8.24 -15.06 -13.89
N TRP A 234 -7.96 -15.65 -12.73
CA TRP A 234 -7.79 -14.90 -11.50
C TRP A 234 -6.32 -14.49 -11.33
N VAL A 235 -6.04 -13.23 -11.64
CA VAL A 235 -4.70 -12.65 -11.62
C VAL A 235 -4.53 -11.80 -10.36
N HIS A 236 -3.40 -11.95 -9.68
CA HIS A 236 -3.11 -11.26 -8.41
C HIS A 236 -2.06 -10.16 -8.53
N SER A 237 -1.09 -10.33 -9.44
CA SER A 237 0.05 -9.42 -9.51
C SER A 237 0.68 -9.38 -10.90
N ILE A 238 1.34 -8.24 -11.18
CA ILE A 238 2.08 -7.98 -12.41
C ILE A 238 3.48 -7.50 -12.05
N LEU A 239 4.47 -7.97 -12.81
CA LEU A 239 5.84 -7.50 -12.77
C LEU A 239 6.39 -7.44 -14.20
N GLN A 240 7.09 -6.35 -14.54
CA GLN A 240 7.99 -6.36 -15.70
C GLN A 240 9.43 -6.53 -15.24
N ASP A 241 10.17 -7.42 -15.90
CA ASP A 241 11.61 -7.54 -15.71
C ASP A 241 12.40 -6.52 -16.55
N ARG A 242 13.73 -6.64 -16.54
CA ARG A 242 14.63 -5.70 -17.23
C ARG A 242 14.66 -5.88 -18.73
N GLU A 243 14.29 -7.06 -19.22
CA GLU A 243 14.25 -7.38 -20.64
C GLU A 243 12.90 -6.99 -21.24
N GLY A 244 12.00 -6.40 -20.44
CA GLY A 244 10.68 -5.97 -20.86
C GLY A 244 9.63 -7.07 -20.74
N ILE A 245 9.99 -8.26 -20.27
CA ILE A 245 9.07 -9.39 -20.15
C ILE A 245 8.12 -9.16 -18.98
N LEU A 246 6.84 -9.41 -19.23
CA LEU A 246 5.79 -9.31 -18.23
C LEU A 246 5.53 -10.67 -17.59
N TRP A 247 5.36 -10.64 -16.28
CA TRP A 247 5.09 -11.79 -15.44
C TRP A 247 3.85 -11.55 -14.62
N PHE A 248 2.96 -12.53 -14.59
CA PHE A 248 1.65 -12.48 -13.96
C PHE A 248 1.51 -13.63 -12.97
N GLY A 249 1.28 -13.30 -11.71
CA GLY A 249 0.93 -14.28 -10.69
C GLY A 249 -0.57 -14.53 -10.70
N THR A 250 -1.00 -15.78 -10.79
CA THR A 250 -2.41 -16.16 -10.91
C THR A 250 -2.77 -17.29 -9.93
N GLU A 251 -4.04 -17.64 -9.81
CA GLU A 251 -4.46 -18.84 -9.05
C GLU A 251 -3.87 -20.15 -9.62
N GLY A 252 -3.74 -20.25 -10.95
CA GLY A 252 -3.22 -21.46 -11.60
C GLY A 252 -1.71 -21.59 -11.72
N GLY A 253 -0.92 -20.61 -11.25
CA GLY A 253 0.53 -20.58 -11.48
C GLY A 253 1.06 -19.19 -11.83
N VAL A 254 2.10 -19.18 -12.68
CA VAL A 254 2.71 -17.95 -13.21
C VAL A 254 2.60 -17.95 -14.73
N SER A 255 2.18 -16.83 -15.30
CA SER A 255 2.22 -16.61 -16.75
C SER A 255 3.28 -15.58 -17.10
N ARG A 256 4.06 -15.86 -18.14
CA ARG A 256 5.08 -14.99 -18.72
C ARG A 256 4.62 -14.56 -20.11
N TYR A 257 4.76 -13.28 -20.43
CA TYR A 257 4.41 -12.70 -21.72
C TYR A 257 5.56 -11.84 -22.24
N ASP A 258 6.01 -12.12 -23.46
CA ASP A 258 7.11 -11.40 -24.12
C ASP A 258 6.65 -10.35 -25.14
N GLY A 259 5.34 -10.04 -25.14
CA GLY A 259 4.73 -9.14 -26.14
C GLY A 259 4.14 -9.89 -27.34
N GLN A 260 4.43 -11.18 -27.50
CA GLN A 260 3.91 -11.99 -28.60
C GLN A 260 3.36 -13.33 -28.13
N THR A 261 4.08 -14.01 -27.24
CA THR A 261 3.79 -15.37 -26.81
C THR A 261 3.62 -15.46 -25.29
N TRP A 262 2.74 -16.37 -24.90
CA TRP A 262 2.51 -16.73 -23.50
C TRP A 262 3.26 -18.02 -23.16
N THR A 263 3.89 -18.04 -22.00
CA THR A 263 4.49 -19.25 -21.41
C THR A 263 4.00 -19.36 -19.97
N THR A 264 3.56 -20.54 -19.56
CA THR A 264 3.02 -20.76 -18.21
C THR A 264 3.93 -21.67 -17.40
N PHE A 265 3.92 -21.47 -16.08
CA PHE A 265 4.70 -22.25 -15.12
C PHE A 265 3.77 -22.66 -13.97
N THR A 266 3.83 -23.94 -13.61
CA THR A 266 3.00 -24.57 -12.57
C THR A 266 3.87 -25.37 -11.60
N ILE A 267 3.25 -26.09 -10.66
CA ILE A 267 3.94 -27.08 -9.82
C ILE A 267 4.68 -28.15 -10.64
N GLN A 268 4.24 -28.44 -11.87
CA GLN A 268 4.94 -29.40 -12.75
C GLN A 268 6.28 -28.84 -13.25
N ASP A 269 6.40 -27.52 -13.28
CA ASP A 269 7.60 -26.79 -13.71
C ASP A 269 8.49 -26.36 -12.53
N GLY A 270 8.14 -26.81 -11.31
CA GLY A 270 8.94 -26.59 -10.09
C GLY A 270 8.46 -25.44 -9.20
N LEU A 271 7.26 -24.87 -9.42
CA LEU A 271 6.66 -23.97 -8.43
C LEU A 271 6.33 -24.74 -7.14
N ALA A 272 6.49 -24.07 -5.98
CA ALA A 272 6.15 -24.67 -4.69
C ALA A 272 4.63 -24.85 -4.51
N TYR A 273 3.85 -23.99 -5.14
CA TYR A 273 2.39 -23.97 -5.13
C TYR A 273 1.88 -23.18 -6.35
N ASN A 274 0.68 -23.50 -6.85
CA ASN A 274 0.14 -22.83 -8.04
C ASN A 274 -0.34 -21.40 -7.74
N PRO A 275 -1.26 -21.17 -6.77
CA PRO A 275 -1.65 -19.82 -6.41
C PRO A 275 -0.45 -18.94 -6.11
N THR A 276 -0.18 -18.01 -7.03
CA THR A 276 0.95 -17.11 -6.98
C THR A 276 0.43 -15.70 -6.77
N LEU A 277 0.39 -15.29 -5.51
CA LEU A 277 -0.17 -14.00 -5.10
C LEU A 277 0.72 -12.81 -5.47
N ARG A 278 2.03 -13.01 -5.59
CA ARG A 278 3.01 -11.97 -5.92
C ARG A 278 4.09 -12.54 -6.83
N VAL A 279 4.41 -11.79 -7.89
CA VAL A 279 5.67 -11.95 -8.64
C VAL A 279 6.62 -10.82 -8.30
N MET A 280 7.89 -11.13 -8.04
CA MET A 280 8.89 -10.16 -7.58
C MET A 280 10.24 -10.36 -8.26
N ASN A 281 10.96 -9.25 -8.49
CA ASN A 281 12.35 -9.28 -8.95
C ASN A 281 13.31 -9.31 -7.75
N LYS A 282 14.26 -10.24 -7.75
CA LYS A 282 15.30 -10.45 -6.73
C LYS A 282 16.09 -9.17 -6.37
N GLU A 283 16.33 -8.26 -7.32
CA GLU A 283 17.08 -7.04 -7.03
C GLU A 283 16.25 -5.97 -6.31
N LYS A 284 14.92 -5.98 -6.48
CA LYS A 284 14.00 -5.15 -5.69
C LYS A 284 13.73 -5.75 -4.31
N VAL A 285 13.77 -7.09 -4.17
CA VAL A 285 13.68 -7.80 -2.88
C VAL A 285 14.76 -7.32 -1.91
N ILE A 286 16.01 -7.18 -2.37
CA ILE A 286 17.12 -6.78 -1.49
C ILE A 286 17.04 -5.29 -1.08
N LYS A 287 16.39 -4.43 -1.87
CA LYS A 287 16.28 -2.98 -1.60
C LYS A 287 14.96 -2.54 -0.93
N LYS A 288 13.88 -3.32 -1.05
CA LYS A 288 12.55 -2.97 -0.49
C LYS A 288 12.07 -3.86 0.65
N GLN A 289 12.75 -4.99 0.94
CA GLN A 289 12.19 -6.05 1.78
C GLN A 289 12.95 -6.24 3.09
N ILE A 290 13.11 -5.16 3.85
CA ILE A 290 13.25 -5.26 5.31
C ILE A 290 11.86 -5.21 6.01
N VAL A 291 10.76 -4.91 5.31
CA VAL A 291 9.46 -4.64 5.99
C VAL A 291 8.23 -5.33 5.39
N SER A 292 8.38 -6.40 4.63
CA SER A 292 7.23 -7.19 4.20
C SER A 292 7.59 -8.67 4.08
N LEU A 293 7.62 -9.35 5.23
CA LEU A 293 7.72 -10.81 5.36
C LEU A 293 7.21 -11.22 6.75
N LEU A 294 5.89 -11.44 6.84
CA LEU A 294 5.24 -12.36 7.78
C LEU A 294 4.17 -13.01 6.90
N THR A 295 4.37 -14.23 6.38
CA THR A 295 4.20 -15.49 7.11
C THR A 295 5.21 -16.55 6.62
N PHE A 296 5.81 -17.30 7.54
CA PHE A 296 6.71 -18.42 7.23
C PHE A 296 5.94 -19.76 7.29
N TYR A 297 6.05 -20.57 6.23
CA TYR A 297 6.09 -22.03 6.35
C TYR A 297 7.14 -22.60 5.36
N ASN A 298 7.83 -23.66 5.81
CA ASN A 298 9.00 -24.31 5.20
C ASN A 298 8.86 -24.55 3.69
N PHE A 299 9.96 -24.49 2.90
CA PHE A 299 10.43 -25.62 2.07
C PHE A 299 11.74 -25.33 1.28
N ARG A 300 12.27 -26.43 0.75
CA ARG A 300 13.63 -26.74 0.30
C ARG A 300 13.91 -26.22 -1.11
N ILE A 301 15.09 -25.66 -1.31
CA ILE A 301 15.62 -25.04 -2.53
C ILE A 301 16.16 -26.12 -3.48
N ILE A 302 15.71 -26.18 -4.74
CA ILE A 302 16.53 -26.70 -5.85
C ILE A 302 16.27 -25.86 -7.14
N PHE A 303 17.38 -25.58 -7.83
CA PHE A 303 17.61 -24.96 -9.15
C PHE A 303 17.99 -23.47 -9.22
N GLU A 304 19.14 -23.28 -9.86
CA GLU A 304 19.94 -22.07 -9.98
C GLU A 304 19.48 -21.17 -11.15
N LYS A 305 19.79 -19.88 -10.99
CA LYS A 305 19.68 -18.73 -11.91
C LYS A 305 18.37 -17.92 -11.99
N TRP A 306 17.19 -18.42 -11.64
CA TRP A 306 15.98 -17.59 -11.57
C TRP A 306 15.13 -17.98 -10.36
N ARG A 307 14.76 -17.02 -9.49
CA ARG A 307 13.89 -17.26 -8.32
C ARG A 307 12.63 -16.42 -8.47
N ILE A 308 11.52 -17.07 -8.82
CA ILE A 308 10.17 -16.54 -8.63
C ILE A 308 9.78 -16.85 -7.17
N LEU A 309 9.46 -15.83 -6.39
CA LEU A 309 9.03 -15.99 -4.99
C LEU A 309 7.50 -16.10 -4.98
N SER A 310 6.96 -17.31 -4.88
CA SER A 310 5.54 -17.55 -4.59
C SER A 310 5.32 -17.55 -3.08
N PHE A 311 4.40 -16.71 -2.57
CA PHE A 311 3.98 -16.75 -1.17
C PHE A 311 2.79 -17.69 -1.00
N VAL A 312 2.85 -18.55 0.00
CA VAL A 312 1.79 -19.48 0.41
C VAL A 312 1.06 -18.86 1.61
N VAL A 313 -0.27 -18.80 1.56
CA VAL A 313 -1.11 -18.70 2.77
C VAL A 313 -1.71 -20.09 2.97
N SER A 314 -1.29 -20.80 4.02
CA SER A 314 -1.89 -22.05 4.48
C SER A 314 -2.92 -21.78 5.55
#